data_AF-A0A7R9LAK2-F1
#
_entry.id   AF-A0A7R9LAK2-F1
#
_cell.length_a   1.000
_cell.length_b   1.000
_cell.length_c   1.000
_cell.angle_alpha   90.00
_cell.angle_beta   90.00
_cell.angle_gamma   90.00
#
_symmetry.space_group_name_H-M   'P 1'
#
loop_
_entity.id
_entity.type
_entity.pdbx_description
1 polymer ?
#
loop_
_entity_poly.entity_id
_entity_poly.type
_entity_poly.pdbx_seq_one_letter_code
_entity_poly.pdbx_strand_id
1 'polypeptide(L)'
;MGKIMKPGKVVLVLAGKYAGRKAVILRNHDEGTNDKSYGHALFPFDKTTTSKDVVKDGAKKRKARREIRQLFEERYKSGKNRWFFTKLRF
;
A
#
# COMPACT_ATOMS: atom_id res chain seq x y z
N MET A 1 -8.90 10.89 21.45
CA MET A 1 -9.13 9.77 20.51
C MET A 1 -7.85 9.59 19.68
N GLY A 2 -7.24 8.39 19.67
CA GLY A 2 -5.91 8.20 19.07
C GLY A 2 -5.96 8.04 17.55
N LYS A 3 -4.89 8.46 16.86
CA LYS A 3 -4.74 8.35 15.40
C LYS A 3 -4.73 6.89 14.93
N ILE A 4 -5.69 6.50 14.09
CA ILE A 4 -5.85 5.12 13.61
C ILE A 4 -5.09 4.82 12.31
N MET A 5 -4.86 5.84 11.47
CA MET A 5 -4.11 5.71 10.21
C MET A 5 -2.61 5.70 10.47
N LYS A 6 -2.08 4.50 10.74
CA LYS A 6 -0.66 4.25 10.99
C LYS A 6 -0.07 3.26 9.98
N PRO A 7 1.24 3.31 9.70
CA PRO A 7 1.94 2.26 8.94
C PRO A 7 1.64 0.86 9.48
N GLY A 8 1.51 -0.11 8.57
CA GLY A 8 1.17 -1.50 8.87
C GLY A 8 -0.32 -1.78 9.05
N LYS A 9 -1.19 -0.75 9.08
CA LYS A 9 -2.64 -0.95 9.12
C LYS A 9 -3.19 -1.36 7.75
N VAL A 10 -4.14 -2.29 7.77
CA VAL A 10 -4.84 -2.77 6.57
C VAL A 10 -6.03 -1.86 6.29
N VAL A 11 -6.22 -1.49 5.03
CA VAL A 11 -7.32 -0.64 4.55
C VAL A 11 -7.98 -1.22 3.31
N LEU A 12 -9.21 -0.77 3.03
CA LEU A 12 -9.95 -1.09 1.82
C LEU A 12 -9.98 0.12 0.89
N VAL A 13 -9.66 -0.09 -0.38
CA VAL A 13 -9.74 0.98 -1.39
C VAL A 13 -11.20 1.10 -1.85
N LEU A 14 -11.78 2.28 -1.73
CA LEU A 14 -13.20 2.52 -2.05
C LEU A 14 -13.43 2.98 -3.50
N ALA A 15 -12.45 3.60 -4.14
CA ALA A 15 -12.60 4.23 -5.46
C ALA A 15 -11.40 4.01 -6.38
N GLY A 16 -11.62 4.23 -7.69
CA GLY A 16 -10.60 4.12 -8.73
C GLY A 16 -10.34 2.68 -9.20
N LYS A 17 -9.27 2.49 -10.01
CA LYS A 17 -8.93 1.20 -10.63
C LYS A 17 -8.78 0.03 -9.66
N TYR A 18 -8.44 0.31 -8.40
CA TYR A 18 -8.21 -0.69 -7.36
C TYR A 18 -9.34 -0.76 -6.33
N ALA A 19 -10.52 -0.20 -6.61
CA ALA A 19 -11.68 -0.30 -5.72
C ALA A 19 -11.98 -1.77 -5.32
N GLY A 20 -12.37 -1.96 -4.06
CA GLY A 20 -12.64 -3.28 -3.48
C GLY A 20 -11.39 -4.12 -3.15
N ARG A 21 -10.18 -3.60 -3.41
CA ARG A 21 -8.92 -4.28 -3.06
C ARG A 21 -8.44 -3.87 -1.67
N LYS A 22 -7.88 -4.84 -0.95
CA LYS A 22 -7.20 -4.63 0.34
C LYS A 22 -5.78 -4.13 0.12
N ALA A 23 -5.35 -3.19 0.95
CA ALA A 23 -4.01 -2.62 0.92
C ALA A 23 -3.45 -2.45 2.35
N VAL A 24 -2.15 -2.24 2.47
CA VAL A 24 -1.48 -1.95 3.75
C VAL A 24 -0.88 -0.55 3.66
N ILE A 25 -1.08 0.28 4.69
CA ILE A 25 -0.45 1.60 4.75
C ILE A 25 1.05 1.41 4.97
N LEU A 26 1.88 1.92 4.06
CA LEU A 26 3.33 1.94 4.23
C LEU A 26 3.78 3.23 4.91
N ARG A 27 3.28 4.36 4.41
CA ARG A 27 3.61 5.70 4.93
C ARG A 27 2.36 6.58 4.88
N ASN A 28 2.19 7.43 5.87
CA ASN A 28 1.08 8.38 5.94
C ASN A 28 1.62 9.82 5.83
N HIS A 29 0.89 10.68 5.11
CA HIS A 29 1.10 12.11 4.96
C HIS A 29 -0.21 12.83 5.28
N ASP A 30 -0.45 13.13 6.54
CA ASP A 30 -1.77 13.60 7.00
C ASP A 30 -2.04 15.07 6.67
N GLU A 31 -1.01 15.90 6.66
CA GLU A 31 -1.11 17.33 6.32
C GLU A 31 -0.99 17.58 4.81
N GLY A 32 -0.89 16.52 4.02
CA GLY A 32 -0.64 16.61 2.59
C GLY A 32 0.81 16.90 2.24
N THR A 33 1.02 17.23 0.98
CA THR A 33 2.31 17.58 0.37
C THR A 33 2.06 18.68 -0.66
N ASN A 34 3.10 19.35 -1.15
CA ASN A 34 2.94 20.39 -2.18
C ASN A 34 2.16 19.94 -3.43
N ASP A 35 2.19 18.64 -3.78
CA ASP A 35 1.46 18.09 -4.94
C ASP A 35 -0.02 17.77 -4.61
N LYS A 36 -0.32 17.56 -3.32
CA LYS A 36 -1.63 17.10 -2.82
C LYS A 36 -1.88 17.72 -1.46
N SER A 37 -2.74 18.74 -1.42
CA SER A 37 -3.10 19.47 -0.19
C SER A 37 -3.86 18.64 0.84
N TYR A 38 -4.35 17.46 0.47
CA TYR A 38 -5.11 16.58 1.34
C TYR A 38 -4.27 15.44 1.90
N GLY A 39 -4.68 14.95 3.08
CA GLY A 39 -4.06 13.80 3.73
C GLY A 39 -4.13 12.55 2.85
N HIS A 40 -2.99 11.89 2.65
CA HIS A 40 -2.92 10.70 1.82
C HIS A 40 -1.89 9.69 2.35
N ALA A 41 -2.16 8.42 2.07
CA ALA A 41 -1.29 7.32 2.43
C ALA A 41 -0.69 6.68 1.17
N LEU A 42 0.56 6.26 1.28
CA LEU A 42 1.21 5.44 0.27
C LEU A 42 1.01 3.96 0.60
N PHE A 43 0.57 3.21 -0.40
CA PHE A 43 0.48 1.75 -0.39
C PHE A 43 1.78 1.14 -0.92
N PRO A 44 2.12 -0.11 -0.58
CA PRO A 44 3.45 -0.63 -0.79
C PRO A 44 3.83 -0.57 -2.28
N PHE A 45 4.99 0.05 -2.54
CA PHE A 45 5.80 -0.10 -3.76
C PHE A 45 7.24 -0.54 -3.41
N ASP A 46 7.92 -0.03 -2.37
CA ASP A 46 9.22 -0.55 -1.88
C ASP A 46 9.35 -0.24 -0.36
N LYS A 47 10.09 -1.05 0.40
CA LYS A 47 10.42 -0.82 1.82
C LYS A 47 11.58 0.18 2.00
N THR A 48 12.46 0.34 1.02
CA THR A 48 13.74 1.06 1.19
C THR A 48 13.83 2.42 0.50
N THR A 49 13.04 2.69 -0.54
CA THR A 49 13.02 4.02 -1.16
C THR A 49 11.60 4.53 -1.40
N THR A 50 11.10 5.29 -0.43
CA THR A 50 9.81 6.00 -0.53
C THR A 50 10.03 7.45 -1.00
N SER A 51 10.82 7.64 -2.06
CA SER A 51 10.92 8.95 -2.73
C SER A 51 9.91 9.02 -3.87
N LYS A 52 9.36 10.22 -4.11
CA LYS A 52 8.47 10.53 -5.24
C LYS A 52 9.02 9.99 -6.59
N ASP A 53 10.33 9.82 -6.66
CA ASP A 53 11.10 9.31 -7.79
C ASP A 53 10.77 7.86 -8.18
N VAL A 54 10.39 7.00 -7.24
CA VAL A 54 10.01 5.61 -7.55
C VAL A 54 8.66 5.53 -8.27
N VAL A 55 7.78 6.50 -8.04
CA VAL A 55 6.49 6.60 -8.74
C VAL A 55 6.69 7.18 -10.16
N LYS A 56 7.66 8.09 -10.32
CA LYS A 56 7.99 8.75 -11.59
C LYS A 56 8.77 7.82 -12.54
N ASP A 57 9.72 7.04 -12.02
CA ASP A 57 10.53 6.12 -12.82
C ASP A 57 9.84 4.75 -12.97
N GLY A 58 9.48 4.40 -14.21
CA GLY A 58 8.81 3.15 -14.54
C GLY A 58 9.65 1.89 -14.28
N ALA A 59 10.98 1.97 -14.28
CA ALA A 59 11.86 0.84 -13.95
C ALA A 59 11.84 0.58 -12.44
N LYS A 60 12.03 1.64 -11.63
CA LYS A 60 11.95 1.55 -10.16
C LYS A 60 10.58 1.06 -9.71
N LYS A 61 9.49 1.55 -10.32
CA LYS A 61 8.12 1.07 -10.06
C LYS A 61 7.91 -0.41 -10.38
N ARG A 62 8.55 -0.95 -11.42
CA ARG A 62 8.49 -2.38 -11.76
C ARG A 62 9.23 -3.23 -10.73
N LYS A 63 10.44 -2.83 -10.35
CA LYS A 63 11.26 -3.51 -9.33
C LYS A 63 10.51 -3.60 -8.00
N ALA A 64 10.03 -2.45 -7.53
CA ALA A 64 9.13 -2.28 -6.39
C ALA A 64 7.99 -3.32 -6.33
N ARG A 65 7.19 -3.39 -7.41
CA ARG A 65 6.07 -4.35 -7.48
C ARG A 65 6.51 -5.81 -7.40
N ARG A 66 7.68 -6.14 -7.95
CA ARG A 66 8.21 -7.51 -7.92
C ARG A 66 8.59 -7.93 -6.50
N GLU A 67 9.26 -7.05 -5.76
CA GLU A 67 9.67 -7.31 -4.38
C GLU A 67 8.46 -7.50 -3.45
N ILE A 68 7.43 -6.66 -3.60
CA ILE A 68 6.20 -6.80 -2.81
C ILE A 68 5.45 -8.08 -3.16
N ARG A 69 5.39 -8.42 -4.44
CA ARG A 69 4.76 -9.66 -4.88
C ARG A 69 5.41 -10.86 -4.19
N GLN A 70 6.74 -10.91 -4.15
CA GLN A 70 7.47 -11.98 -3.45
C GLN A 70 7.10 -12.02 -1.96
N LEU A 71 7.13 -10.89 -1.26
CA LEU A 71 6.77 -10.81 0.16
C LEU A 71 5.31 -11.25 0.43
N PHE A 72 4.38 -10.90 -0.44
CA PHE A 72 2.98 -11.28 -0.31
C PHE A 72 2.75 -12.76 -0.64
N GLU A 73 3.48 -13.31 -1.60
CA GLU A 73 3.46 -14.75 -1.91
C GLU A 73 4.00 -15.58 -0.74
N GLU A 74 5.09 -15.15 -0.11
CA GLU A 74 5.63 -15.78 1.11
C GLU A 74 4.61 -15.76 2.26
N ARG A 75 3.98 -14.60 2.52
CA ARG A 75 2.95 -14.49 3.56
C ARG A 75 1.72 -15.33 3.25
N TYR A 76 1.29 -15.38 1.99
CA TYR A 76 0.17 -16.20 1.57
C TYR A 76 0.45 -17.69 1.81
N LYS A 77 1.63 -18.17 1.38
CA LYS A 77 2.07 -19.55 1.59
C LYS A 77 2.19 -19.91 3.08
N SER A 78 2.59 -18.96 3.92
CA SER A 78 2.64 -19.16 5.38
C SER A 78 1.27 -19.32 6.06
N GLY A 79 0.17 -19.08 5.34
CA GLY A 79 -1.20 -19.16 5.88
C GLY A 79 -1.57 -18.02 6.84
N LYS A 80 -0.68 -17.05 7.07
CA LYS A 80 -0.95 -15.90 7.93
C LYS A 80 -1.84 -14.87 7.22
N ASN A 81 -2.61 -14.11 8.01
CA ASN A 81 -3.48 -13.05 7.50
C ASN A 81 -4.46 -13.52 6.42
N ARG A 82 -5.08 -14.71 6.58
CA ARG A 82 -6.01 -15.32 5.60
C ARG A 82 -7.03 -14.33 5.05
N TRP A 83 -7.64 -13.53 5.93
CA TRP A 83 -8.61 -12.50 5.54
C TRP A 83 -8.03 -11.54 4.49
N PHE A 84 -6.78 -11.10 4.61
CA PHE A 84 -6.16 -10.18 3.65
C PHE A 84 -6.09 -10.77 2.22
N PHE A 85 -5.84 -12.08 2.11
CA PHE A 85 -5.68 -12.78 0.84
C PHE A 85 -6.98 -13.36 0.29
N THR A 86 -8.05 -13.43 1.09
CA THR A 86 -9.38 -13.78 0.61
C THR A 86 -10.05 -12.59 -0.08
N LYS A 87 -10.54 -12.79 -1.31
CA LYS A 87 -11.28 -11.78 -2.07
C LYS A 87 -12.56 -11.40 -1.31
N LEU A 88 -12.80 -10.09 -1.15
CA LEU A 88 -14.08 -9.60 -0.63
C LEU A 88 -15.16 -9.76 -1.70
N ARG A 89 -16.34 -10.18 -1.27
CA ARG A 89 -17.55 -10.19 -2.07
C ARG A 89 -18.42 -9.04 -1.55
N PHE A 90 -18.63 -8.06 -2.41
CA PHE A 90 -19.50 -6.91 -2.21
C PHE A 90 -20.36 -6.77 -3.46
#